data_AF-A0A4Y2NRI8-F1
#
_entry.id   AF-A0A4Y2NRI8-F1
#
_cell.length_a   1.000
_cell.length_b   1.000
_cell.length_c   1.000
_cell.angle_alpha   90.00
_cell.angle_beta   90.00
_cell.angle_gamma   90.00
#
_symmetry.space_group_name_H-M   'P 1'
#
loop_
_entity.id
_entity.type
_entity.pdbx_description
1 polymer ?
#
loop_
_entity_poly.entity_id
_entity_poly.type
_entity_poly.pdbx_seq_one_letter_code
_entity_poly.pdbx_strand_id
1 'polypeptide(L)'
;MDGKMNYDKINEFWELENMGINSQENINLEMQILEKFEENTTYANGRYETKLLWKDDPSQLNNNYEIAKKRLFNLNDKFKRDKNLYLNYKEIIQQQLKDGIVEYANCEPNNTCLGYFMSYHIS
;
A
#
# COMPACT_ATOMS: atom_id res chain seq x y z
N MET A 1 17.31 26.32 27.91
CA MET A 1 18.21 26.08 26.76
C MET A 1 17.31 26.03 25.54
N ASP A 2 17.21 27.13 24.81
CA ASP A 2 16.29 27.25 23.68
C ASP A 2 16.91 26.57 22.45
N GLY A 3 16.41 25.38 22.14
CA GLY A 3 16.71 24.67 20.89
C GLY A 3 16.07 25.42 19.73
N LYS A 4 16.68 26.51 19.28
CA LYS A 4 16.29 27.14 18.01
C LYS A 4 16.53 26.14 16.89
N MET A 5 15.44 25.61 16.36
CA MET A 5 15.40 24.85 15.12
C MET A 5 16.10 25.68 14.04
N ASN A 6 17.21 25.18 13.51
CA ASN A 6 17.97 25.87 12.48
C ASN A 6 17.25 25.65 11.15
N TYR A 7 16.44 26.64 10.75
CA TYR A 7 15.65 26.62 9.53
C TYR A 7 16.51 26.39 8.28
N ASP A 8 17.74 26.89 8.26
CA ASP A 8 18.65 26.71 7.12
C ASP A 8 19.05 25.25 6.94
N LYS A 9 19.30 24.54 8.04
CA LYS A 9 19.62 23.09 7.99
C LYS A 9 18.43 22.24 7.59
N ILE A 10 17.22 22.61 8.03
CA ILE A 10 15.99 21.94 7.60
C ILE A 10 15.77 22.17 6.12
N ASN A 11 15.97 23.39 5.64
CA ASN A 11 15.81 23.72 4.23
C ASN A 11 16.86 22.99 3.36
N GLU A 12 18.13 22.95 3.78
CA GLU A 12 19.18 22.17 3.10
C GLU A 12 18.83 20.68 3.04
N PHE A 13 18.30 20.11 4.13
CA PHE A 13 17.85 18.71 4.15
C PHE A 13 16.70 18.46 3.16
N TRP A 14 15.68 19.31 3.14
CA TRP A 14 14.57 19.21 2.19
C TRP A 14 15.01 19.39 0.74
N GLU A 15 15.92 20.33 0.46
CA GLU A 15 16.48 20.54 -0.89
C GLU A 15 17.29 19.32 -1.35
N LEU A 16 18.04 18.68 -0.46
CA LEU A 16 18.79 17.45 -0.75
C LEU A 16 17.88 16.24 -0.97
N GLU A 17 16.79 16.09 -0.21
CA GLU A 17 15.77 15.05 -0.48
C GLU A 17 15.03 15.31 -1.80
N ASN A 18 14.83 16.57 -2.17
CA ASN A 18 14.09 16.97 -3.37
C ASN A 18 14.93 17.06 -4.65
N MET A 19 16.24 16.80 -4.60
CA MET A 19 17.21 16.96 -5.70
C MET A 19 17.01 16.04 -6.92
N GLY A 20 15.89 15.31 -6.99
CA GLY A 20 15.43 14.58 -8.18
C GLY A 20 13.91 14.66 -8.40
N ILE A 21 13.18 15.40 -7.56
CA ILE A 21 11.71 15.48 -7.56
C ILE A 21 11.24 16.75 -8.30
N ASN A 22 12.00 17.84 -8.25
CA ASN A 22 11.62 19.15 -8.82
C ASN A 22 11.72 19.26 -10.36
N SER A 23 11.75 18.15 -11.11
CA SER A 23 11.65 18.24 -12.57
C SER A 23 10.20 18.60 -12.95
N GLN A 24 10.03 19.44 -13.98
CA GLN A 24 8.70 19.79 -14.48
C GLN A 24 7.88 18.54 -14.88
N GLU A 25 8.56 17.48 -15.33
CA GLU A 25 7.97 16.20 -15.68
C GLU A 25 7.39 15.47 -14.46
N ASN A 26 8.10 15.47 -13.32
CA ASN A 26 7.63 14.85 -12.08
C ASN A 26 6.44 15.62 -11.50
N ILE A 27 6.50 16.96 -11.49
CA ILE A 27 5.39 17.81 -11.02
C ILE A 27 4.12 17.55 -11.85
N ASN A 28 4.26 17.45 -13.16
CA ASN A 28 3.14 17.15 -14.05
C ASN A 28 2.58 15.73 -13.82
N LEU A 29 3.43 14.76 -13.51
CA LEU A 29 3.01 13.39 -13.19
C LEU A 29 2.27 13.33 -11.85
N GLU A 30 2.77 14.02 -10.82
CA GLU A 30 2.13 14.09 -9.51
C GLU A 30 0.74 14.73 -9.61
N MET A 31 0.61 15.81 -10.38
CA MET A 31 -0.68 16.48 -10.62
C MET A 31 -1.69 15.53 -11.28
N GLN A 32 -1.27 14.75 -12.29
CA GLN A 32 -2.13 13.74 -12.93
C GLN A 32 -2.51 12.60 -11.98
N ILE A 33 -1.62 12.20 -11.07
CA ILE A 33 -1.91 11.18 -10.06
C ILE A 33 -2.94 11.71 -9.05
N LEU A 34 -2.79 12.97 -8.62
CA LEU A 34 -3.71 13.65 -7.72
C LEU A 34 -5.10 13.80 -8.35
N GLU A 35 -5.19 14.25 -9.60
CA GLU A 35 -6.46 14.33 -10.33
C GLU A 35 -7.16 12.96 -10.38
N LYS A 36 -6.44 11.91 -10.78
CA LYS A 36 -6.99 10.54 -10.79
C LYS A 36 -7.41 10.07 -9.40
N PHE A 37 -6.70 10.46 -8.35
CA PHE A 37 -7.07 10.13 -6.99
C PHE A 37 -8.38 10.80 -6.60
N GLU A 38 -8.52 12.10 -6.86
CA GLU A 38 -9.75 12.84 -6.56
C GLU A 38 -10.93 12.27 -7.35
N GLU A 39 -10.76 11.99 -8.65
CA GLU A 39 -11.80 11.39 -9.50
C GLU A 39 -12.24 10.01 -9.03
N ASN A 40 -11.31 9.18 -8.54
CA ASN A 40 -11.62 7.81 -8.11
C ASN A 40 -11.99 7.72 -6.63
N THR A 41 -11.89 8.81 -5.87
CA THR A 41 -12.23 8.83 -4.45
C THR A 41 -13.69 9.23 -4.27
N THR A 42 -14.45 8.36 -3.62
CA THR A 42 -15.86 8.58 -3.31
C THR A 42 -16.10 8.41 -1.82
N TYR A 43 -17.02 9.19 -1.26
CA TYR A 43 -17.46 9.00 0.11
C TYR A 43 -18.70 8.10 0.12
N ALA A 44 -18.53 6.86 0.55
CA ALA A 44 -19.57 5.85 0.57
C ALA A 44 -19.60 5.16 1.94
N ASN A 45 -20.79 4.88 2.47
CA ASN A 45 -20.98 4.14 3.72
C ASN A 45 -20.16 4.68 4.92
N GLY A 46 -20.00 6.00 5.02
CA GLY A 46 -19.28 6.64 6.13
C GLY A 46 -17.74 6.67 5.99
N ARG A 47 -17.19 6.21 4.87
CA ARG A 47 -15.75 6.12 4.60
C ARG A 47 -15.41 6.63 3.20
N TYR A 48 -14.14 7.00 3.00
CA TYR A 48 -13.61 7.26 1.67
C TYR A 48 -13.17 5.95 1.03
N GLU A 49 -13.66 5.68 -0.17
CA GLU A 49 -13.29 4.54 -1.00
C GLU A 49 -12.60 5.08 -2.26
N THR A 50 -11.42 4.55 -2.57
CA THR A 50 -10.63 4.99 -3.73
C THR A 50 -10.07 3.78 -4.47
N LYS A 51 -9.85 3.92 -5.78
CA LYS A 51 -9.20 2.87 -6.56
C LYS A 51 -7.69 2.92 -6.34
N LEU A 52 -7.03 1.77 -6.46
CA LEU A 52 -5.57 1.71 -6.43
C LEU A 52 -4.99 2.57 -7.57
N LEU A 53 -4.13 3.52 -7.19
CA LEU A 53 -3.40 4.37 -8.11
C LEU A 53 -2.20 3.58 -8.65
N TRP A 54 -2.34 3.01 -9.83
CA TRP A 54 -1.23 2.36 -10.53
C TRP A 54 -0.38 3.42 -11.24
N LYS A 55 0.95 3.32 -11.07
CA LYS A 55 1.91 4.21 -11.73
C LYS A 55 2.04 3.90 -13.24
N ASP A 56 1.92 2.62 -13.59
CA ASP A 56 2.03 2.10 -14.95
C ASP A 56 0.70 1.44 -15.37
N ASP A 57 0.53 1.19 -16.67
CA ASP A 57 -0.56 0.34 -17.16
C ASP A 57 -0.49 -1.02 -16.45
N PRO A 58 -1.54 -1.45 -15.70
CA PRO A 58 -1.55 -2.72 -14.99
C PRO A 58 -1.29 -3.93 -15.89
N SER A 59 -1.44 -3.79 -17.21
CA SER A 59 -1.09 -4.81 -18.21
C SER A 59 0.42 -5.09 -18.31
N GLN A 60 1.27 -4.14 -17.90
CA GLN A 60 2.74 -4.24 -17.95
C GLN A 60 3.33 -4.88 -16.68
N LEU A 61 2.52 -5.04 -15.62
CA LEU A 61 2.95 -5.67 -14.39
C LEU A 61 2.97 -7.20 -14.57
N ASN A 62 4.11 -7.83 -14.29
CA ASN A 62 4.21 -9.28 -14.29
C ASN A 62 3.42 -9.87 -13.10
N ASN A 63 2.81 -11.03 -13.30
CA ASN A 63 2.12 -11.76 -12.24
C ASN A 63 3.05 -11.98 -11.03
N ASN A 64 2.63 -11.53 -9.85
CA ASN A 64 3.43 -11.60 -8.61
C ASN A 64 3.10 -12.82 -7.73
N TYR A 65 2.31 -13.77 -8.22
CA TYR A 65 1.78 -14.89 -7.46
C TYR A 65 2.86 -15.72 -6.75
N GLU A 66 3.90 -16.15 -7.46
CA GLU A 66 4.96 -16.98 -6.86
C GLU A 66 5.73 -16.23 -5.76
N ILE A 67 5.92 -14.92 -5.92
CA ILE A 67 6.55 -14.06 -4.91
C ILE A 67 5.64 -13.97 -3.68
N ALA A 68 4.36 -13.67 -3.88
CA ALA A 68 3.38 -13.56 -2.81
C ALA A 68 3.21 -14.88 -2.05
N LYS A 69 3.16 -16.01 -2.78
CA LYS A 69 3.11 -17.36 -2.23
C LYS A 69 4.32 -17.65 -1.34
N LYS A 70 5.53 -17.33 -1.79
CA LYS A 70 6.76 -17.49 -1.00
C LYS A 70 6.73 -16.64 0.28
N ARG A 71 6.27 -15.39 0.18
CA ARG A 71 6.11 -14.50 1.34
C ARG A 71 5.09 -15.05 2.34
N LEU A 72 3.98 -15.59 1.86
CA LEU A 72 2.94 -16.21 2.68
C LEU A 72 3.50 -17.42 3.46
N PHE A 73 4.26 -18.31 2.81
CA PHE A 73 4.89 -19.43 3.51
C PHE A 73 5.87 -18.96 4.59
N ASN A 74 6.70 -17.98 4.29
CA ASN A 74 7.62 -17.41 5.26
C ASN A 74 6.89 -16.77 6.46
N LEU A 75 5.77 -16.09 6.21
CA LEU A 75 4.92 -15.52 7.25
C LEU A 75 4.29 -16.63 8.10
N ASN A 76 3.80 -17.70 7.48
CA ASN A 76 3.27 -18.84 8.20
C ASN A 76 4.32 -19.51 9.10
N ASP A 77 5.57 -19.61 8.65
CA ASP A 77 6.65 -20.12 9.48
C ASP A 77 7.01 -19.18 10.63
N LYS A 78 6.85 -17.85 10.46
CA LYS A 78 6.95 -16.89 11.57
C LYS A 78 5.84 -17.12 12.59
N PHE A 79 4.60 -17.31 12.16
CA PHE A 79 3.47 -17.59 13.05
C PHE A 79 3.63 -18.86 13.87
N LYS A 80 4.26 -19.89 13.31
CA LYS A 80 4.57 -21.12 14.06
C LYS A 80 5.59 -20.88 15.17
N ARG A 81 6.53 -19.95 14.96
CA ARG A 81 7.58 -19.61 15.94
C ARG A 81 7.11 -18.61 16.99
N ASP A 82 6.22 -17.68 16.60
CA ASP A 82 5.69 -16.64 17.48
C ASP A 82 4.15 -16.67 17.47
N LYS A 83 3.60 -17.25 18.53
CA LYS A 83 2.16 -17.39 18.72
C LYS A 83 1.47 -16.05 18.99
N ASN A 84 2.14 -15.09 19.63
CA ASN A 84 1.56 -13.78 19.90
C ASN A 84 1.41 -12.99 18.59
N LEU A 85 2.44 -13.04 17.74
CA LEU A 85 2.38 -12.45 16.40
C LEU A 85 1.20 -13.01 15.58
N TYR A 86 0.99 -14.33 15.63
CA TYR A 86 -0.14 -14.97 14.97
C TYR A 86 -1.49 -14.48 15.48
N LEU A 87 -1.67 -14.42 16.81
CA LEU A 87 -2.94 -13.97 17.42
C LEU A 87 -3.25 -12.52 17.05
N ASN A 88 -2.26 -11.63 17.11
CA ASN A 88 -2.44 -10.23 16.71
C ASN A 88 -2.85 -10.10 15.24
N TYR A 89 -2.16 -10.82 14.34
CA TYR A 89 -2.54 -10.82 12.91
C TYR A 89 -3.96 -11.33 12.69
N LYS A 90 -4.34 -12.40 13.39
CA LYS A 90 -5.67 -12.98 13.31
C LYS A 90 -6.74 -11.99 13.77
N GLU A 91 -6.54 -11.33 14.90
CA GLU A 91 -7.50 -10.34 15.44
C GLU A 91 -7.67 -9.17 14.49
N ILE A 92 -6.58 -8.63 13.92
CA ILE A 92 -6.64 -7.50 12.98
C ILE A 92 -7.39 -7.90 11.70
N ILE A 93 -7.11 -9.07 11.11
CA ILE A 93 -7.81 -9.54 9.91
C ILE A 93 -9.30 -9.75 10.21
N GLN A 94 -9.65 -10.30 11.37
CA GLN A 94 -11.04 -10.48 11.79
C GLN A 94 -11.76 -9.14 11.97
N GLN A 95 -11.09 -8.16 12.56
CA GLN A 95 -11.64 -6.81 12.71
C GLN A 95 -11.86 -6.15 11.34
N GLN A 96 -10.90 -6.23 10.43
CA GLN A 96 -11.04 -5.69 9.08
C GLN A 96 -12.15 -6.39 8.26
N LEU A 97 -12.32 -7.71 8.44
CA LEU A 97 -13.45 -8.44 7.85
C LEU A 97 -14.79 -7.90 8.38
N LYS A 98 -14.88 -7.67 9.69
CA LYS A 98 -16.09 -7.12 10.34
C LYS A 98 -16.39 -5.69 9.87
N ASP A 99 -15.36 -4.89 9.67
CA ASP A 99 -15.47 -3.50 9.21
C ASP A 99 -15.70 -3.40 7.69
N GLY A 100 -15.68 -4.54 6.97
CA GLY A 100 -15.84 -4.60 5.52
C GLY A 100 -14.69 -3.94 4.76
N ILE A 101 -13.49 -3.92 5.35
CA ILE A 101 -12.25 -3.43 4.74
C ILE A 101 -11.63 -4.51 3.85
N VAL A 102 -11.74 -5.77 4.28
CA VAL A 102 -11.28 -6.94 3.50
C VAL A 102 -12.45 -7.90 3.28
N GLU A 103 -12.37 -8.67 2.20
CA GLU A 103 -13.34 -9.67 1.82
C GLU A 103 -12.66 -10.97 1.39
N TYR A 104 -13.40 -12.08 1.35
CA TYR A 104 -12.89 -13.33 0.81
C TYR A 104 -12.77 -13.23 -0.71
N ALA A 105 -11.61 -13.60 -1.25
CA ALA A 105 -11.41 -13.64 -2.69
C ALA A 105 -12.26 -14.75 -3.33
N ASN A 106 -13.17 -14.37 -4.22
CA ASN A 106 -13.95 -15.31 -5.05
C ASN A 106 -13.12 -15.80 -6.25
N CYS A 107 -11.98 -16.46 -6.00
CA CYS A 107 -11.19 -17.05 -7.08
C CYS A 107 -11.61 -18.52 -7.30
N GLU A 108 -12.27 -18.79 -8.42
CA GLU A 108 -12.57 -20.16 -8.84
C GLU A 108 -11.29 -20.90 -9.28
N PRO A 109 -11.16 -22.22 -9.05
CA PRO A 109 -9.93 -22.97 -9.34
C PRO A 109 -9.45 -22.92 -10.79
N ASN A 110 -10.36 -22.58 -11.72
CA ASN A 110 -10.13 -22.63 -13.17
C ASN A 110 -10.04 -21.24 -13.81
N ASN A 111 -10.30 -20.18 -13.04
CA ASN A 111 -10.17 -18.81 -13.53
C ASN A 111 -8.84 -18.23 -13.08
N THR A 112 -8.09 -17.73 -14.05
CA THR A 112 -6.92 -16.88 -13.83
C THR A 112 -7.37 -15.74 -12.89
N CYS A 113 -7.02 -15.84 -11.61
CA CYS A 113 -7.29 -14.81 -10.61
C CYS A 113 -6.55 -13.56 -11.11
N LEU A 114 -7.28 -12.69 -11.82
CA LEU A 114 -6.77 -11.52 -12.56
C LEU A 114 -6.49 -10.39 -11.57
N GLY A 115 -5.65 -10.70 -10.58
CA GLY A 115 -5.39 -9.86 -9.44
C GLY A 115 -3.94 -9.96 -9.00
N TYR A 116 -3.44 -8.87 -8.43
CA TYR A 116 -2.14 -8.82 -7.80
C TYR A 116 -2.28 -9.14 -6.32
N PHE A 117 -1.37 -9.98 -5.81
CA PHE A 117 -1.39 -10.39 -4.41
C PHE A 117 -0.58 -9.41 -3.59
N MET A 118 -1.26 -8.62 -2.76
CA MET A 118 -0.61 -7.74 -1.79
C MET A 118 -0.18 -8.55 -0.57
N SER A 119 1.08 -8.38 -0.16
CA SER A 119 1.54 -8.94 1.10
C SER A 119 0.92 -8.13 2.23
N TYR A 120 0.24 -8.79 3.16
CA TYR A 120 -0.32 -8.15 4.33
C TYR A 120 0.83 -7.78 5.28
N HIS A 121 1.36 -6.57 5.12
CA HIS A 121 2.31 -5.97 6.06
C HIS A 121 1.53 -5.00 6.94
N ILE A 122 1.36 -5.38 8.21
CA ILE A 122 0.94 -4.43 9.24
C ILE A 122 2.20 -3.64 9.61
N SER A 123 2.24 -2.37 9.19
CA SER A 123 3.18 -1.34 9.66
C SER A 123 2.83 -0.87 11.05
#